data_AF-A0A222SFW9-F1
#
_entry.id   AF-A0A222SFW9-F1
#
_cell.length_a   1.000
_cell.length_b   1.000
_cell.length_c   1.000
_cell.angle_alpha   90.00
_cell.angle_beta   90.00
_cell.angle_gamma   90.00
#
_symmetry.space_group_name_H-M   'P 1'
#
loop_
_entity.id
_entity.type
_entity.pdbx_description
1 polymer ?
#
loop_
_entity_poly.entity_id
_entity_poly.type
_entity_poly.pdbx_seq_one_letter_code
_entity_poly.pdbx_strand_id
1 'polypeptide(L)'
;MKKQAFSWRAFISLGLFLAFLVLLVSGTVLYLSPPGRVANWTDWQVLGLTKTQWQHQHTVFGIAFALLSIFHLFSINWKAFWSYIRAKARGGLSRPFEITAILLLSLITGAGTYLKTTPFSSIIDFGDNLSDSWEQGQNAPPVPHTERMTLREIAIRFSPETSPEELQGKLEKSGVSILSIDQTIEDIAVKNNLSAENVYNRLDIVTATKTGRGGGGGGGGKRNR
;
A
#
# COMPACT_ATOMS: atom_id res chain seq x y z
N MET A 1 -20.26 36.55 29.98
CA MET A 1 -20.53 35.41 29.07
C MET A 1 -19.39 34.42 29.22
N LYS A 2 -19.63 33.20 29.72
CA LYS A 2 -18.57 32.18 29.82
C LYS A 2 -18.16 31.77 28.39
N LYS A 3 -16.95 32.13 27.96
CA LYS A 3 -16.32 31.52 26.77
C LYS A 3 -16.35 30.01 27.00
N GLN A 4 -16.98 29.24 26.12
CA GLN A 4 -16.77 27.79 26.15
C GLN A 4 -15.28 27.53 25.91
N ALA A 5 -14.63 26.81 26.81
CA ALA A 5 -13.18 26.57 26.75
C ALA A 5 -12.78 25.74 25.52
N PHE A 6 -13.71 25.02 24.89
CA PHE A 6 -13.45 24.18 23.73
C PHE A 6 -14.65 24.15 22.77
N SER A 7 -14.37 24.31 21.47
CA SER A 7 -15.38 24.23 20.41
C SER A 7 -15.31 22.86 19.73
N TRP A 8 -16.21 21.94 20.10
CA TRP A 8 -16.33 20.63 19.48
C TRP A 8 -16.58 20.69 17.97
N ARG A 9 -17.31 21.71 17.51
CA ARG A 9 -17.56 21.93 16.08
C ARG A 9 -16.27 22.24 15.33
N ALA A 10 -15.46 23.17 15.87
CA ALA A 10 -14.19 23.54 15.26
C ALA A 10 -13.20 22.36 15.29
N PHE A 11 -13.16 21.63 16.41
CA PHE A 11 -12.32 20.44 16.55
C PHE A 11 -12.65 19.37 15.51
N ILE A 12 -13.92 18.99 15.35
CA ILE A 12 -14.34 17.97 14.39
C ILE A 12 -14.05 18.43 12.95
N SER A 13 -14.38 19.67 12.60
CA SER A 13 -14.14 20.19 11.25
C SER A 13 -12.66 20.29 10.89
N LEU A 14 -11.83 20.80 11.80
CA LEU A 14 -10.38 20.87 11.57
C LEU A 14 -9.75 19.48 11.57
N GLY A 15 -10.20 18.58 12.46
CA GLY A 15 -9.76 17.19 12.49
C GLY A 15 -10.07 16.44 11.20
N LEU A 16 -11.28 16.61 10.64
CA LEU A 16 -11.65 16.06 9.33
C LEU A 16 -10.76 16.60 8.21
N PHE A 17 -10.49 17.90 8.20
CA PHE A 17 -9.64 18.52 7.18
C PHE A 17 -8.20 17.98 7.24
N LEU A 18 -7.61 17.92 8.44
CA LEU A 18 -6.26 17.38 8.63
C LEU A 18 -6.20 15.89 8.27
N ALA A 19 -7.19 15.10 8.70
CA ALA A 19 -7.24 13.69 8.34
C ALA A 19 -7.41 13.47 6.84
N PHE A 20 -8.20 14.30 6.17
CA PHE A 20 -8.31 14.29 4.71
C PHE A 20 -6.96 14.57 4.03
N LEU A 21 -6.19 15.56 4.48
CA LEU A 21 -4.87 15.84 3.92
C LEU A 21 -3.92 14.65 4.09
N VAL A 22 -3.88 14.02 5.26
CA VAL A 22 -3.04 12.84 5.49
C VAL A 22 -3.50 11.68 4.62
N LEU A 23 -4.81 11.45 4.48
CA LEU A 23 -5.36 10.41 3.60
C LEU A 23 -5.03 10.64 2.13
N LEU A 24 -5.10 11.88 1.66
CA LEU A 24 -4.75 12.25 0.29
C LEU A 24 -3.27 11.95 0.03
N VAL A 25 -2.38 12.47 0.89
CA VAL A 25 -0.93 12.26 0.74
C VAL A 25 -0.58 10.78 0.83
N SER A 26 -1.04 10.09 1.88
CA SER A 26 -0.74 8.67 2.07
C SER A 26 -1.35 7.80 0.98
N GLY A 27 -2.55 8.12 0.48
CA GLY A 27 -3.18 7.43 -0.64
C GLY A 27 -2.38 7.59 -1.94
N THR A 28 -1.90 8.81 -2.24
CA THR A 28 -1.01 9.05 -3.39
C THR A 28 0.31 8.31 -3.25
N VAL A 29 0.95 8.36 -2.08
CA VAL A 29 2.22 7.64 -1.83
C VAL A 29 2.02 6.14 -2.00
N LEU A 30 0.95 5.57 -1.46
CA LEU A 30 0.65 4.15 -1.58
C LEU A 30 0.32 3.73 -3.02
N TYR A 31 -0.40 4.57 -3.77
CA TYR A 31 -0.69 4.33 -5.18
C TYR A 31 0.57 4.32 -6.05
N LEU A 32 1.58 5.14 -5.71
CA LEU A 32 2.86 5.16 -6.41
C LEU A 32 3.88 4.13 -5.89
N SER A 33 3.63 3.55 -4.73
CA SER A 33 4.60 2.68 -4.04
C SER A 33 4.78 1.34 -4.77
N PRO A 34 6.01 0.78 -4.79
CA PRO A 34 6.27 -0.53 -5.36
C PRO A 34 5.50 -1.64 -4.62
N PRO A 35 5.28 -2.81 -5.23
CA PRO A 35 4.73 -3.97 -4.55
C PRO A 35 5.46 -4.27 -3.23
N GLY A 36 4.75 -4.78 -2.22
CA GLY A 36 5.30 -4.93 -0.85
C GLY A 36 6.61 -5.73 -0.79
N ARG A 37 6.76 -6.74 -1.65
CA ARG A 37 8.00 -7.52 -1.77
C ARG A 37 9.20 -6.69 -2.23
N VAL A 38 9.00 -5.82 -3.23
CA VAL A 38 10.06 -4.93 -3.74
C VAL A 38 10.34 -3.83 -2.72
N ALA A 39 9.28 -3.29 -2.09
CA ALA A 39 9.41 -2.25 -1.07
C ALA A 39 10.26 -2.71 0.12
N ASN A 40 10.03 -3.91 0.65
CA ASN A 40 10.81 -4.45 1.76
C ASN A 40 12.24 -4.83 1.32
N TRP A 41 12.38 -5.41 0.12
CA TRP A 41 13.66 -5.84 -0.42
C TRP A 41 14.65 -4.68 -0.62
N THR A 42 14.15 -3.58 -1.15
CA THR A 42 14.94 -2.38 -1.49
C THR A 42 15.06 -1.38 -0.35
N ASP A 43 14.41 -1.63 0.79
CA ASP A 43 14.20 -0.64 1.85
C ASP A 43 13.60 0.67 1.30
N TRP A 44 12.52 0.55 0.53
CA TRP A 44 11.86 1.68 -0.09
C TRP A 44 11.25 2.61 0.96
N GLN A 45 11.63 3.88 0.89
CA GLN A 45 11.16 4.92 1.80
C GLN A 45 10.85 6.22 1.07
N VAL A 46 9.82 6.92 1.56
CA VAL A 46 9.48 8.29 1.15
C VAL A 46 9.27 9.12 2.40
N LEU A 47 9.95 10.27 2.49
CA LEU A 47 9.96 11.15 3.67
C LEU A 47 10.36 10.43 4.97
N GLY A 48 11.28 9.45 4.87
CA GLY A 48 11.77 8.67 6.01
C GLY A 48 10.78 7.63 6.55
N LEU A 49 9.69 7.35 5.82
CA LEU A 49 8.74 6.31 6.16
C LEU A 49 8.76 5.19 5.12
N THR A 50 8.78 3.95 5.58
CA THR A 50 8.63 2.76 4.74
C THR A 50 7.20 2.67 4.17
N LYS A 51 7.01 1.86 3.12
CA LYS A 51 5.67 1.59 2.57
C LYS A 51 4.69 1.13 3.65
N THR A 52 5.13 0.24 4.54
CA THR A 52 4.32 -0.28 5.65
C THR A 52 3.93 0.83 6.63
N GLN A 53 4.85 1.74 6.95
CA GLN A 53 4.56 2.87 7.81
C GLN A 53 3.57 3.86 7.16
N TRP A 54 3.67 4.11 5.85
CA TRP A 54 2.67 4.89 5.11
C TRP A 54 1.29 4.22 5.13
N GLN A 55 1.23 2.90 5.01
CA GLN A 55 -0.01 2.13 5.13
C GLN A 55 -0.62 2.26 6.53
N HIS A 56 0.20 2.27 7.58
CA HIS A 56 -0.26 2.50 8.95
C HIS A 56 -0.86 3.91 9.11
N GLN A 57 -0.18 4.94 8.59
CA GLN A 57 -0.71 6.31 8.61
C GLN A 57 -2.07 6.37 7.90
N HIS A 58 -2.17 5.83 6.68
CA HIS A 58 -3.41 5.82 5.91
C HIS A 58 -4.55 5.13 6.67
N THR A 59 -4.28 3.97 7.26
CA THR A 59 -5.27 3.17 7.97
C THR A 59 -5.79 3.88 9.22
N VAL A 60 -4.88 4.37 10.08
CA VAL A 60 -5.24 5.02 11.34
C VAL A 60 -5.99 6.33 11.09
N PHE A 61 -5.51 7.16 10.15
CA PHE A 61 -6.20 8.38 9.77
C PHE A 61 -7.52 8.11 9.05
N GLY A 62 -7.64 7.01 8.32
CA GLY A 62 -8.89 6.55 7.71
C GLY A 62 -9.96 6.23 8.74
N ILE A 63 -9.58 5.48 9.79
CA ILE A 63 -10.47 5.19 10.93
C ILE A 63 -10.85 6.49 11.65
N ALA A 64 -9.88 7.37 11.93
CA ALA A 64 -10.14 8.66 12.57
C ALA A 64 -11.10 9.52 11.73
N PHE A 65 -10.89 9.60 10.41
CA PHE A 65 -11.75 10.32 9.48
C PHE A 65 -13.17 9.75 9.47
N ALA A 66 -13.33 8.42 9.45
CA ALA A 66 -14.63 7.76 9.51
C ALA A 66 -15.37 8.08 10.81
N LEU A 67 -14.70 7.96 11.96
CA LEU A 67 -15.27 8.28 13.27
C LEU A 67 -15.65 9.77 13.37
N LEU A 68 -14.77 10.68 12.96
CA LEU A 68 -15.06 12.11 12.95
C LEU A 68 -16.19 12.46 11.98
N SER A 69 -16.33 11.75 10.86
CA SER A 69 -17.42 11.95 9.90
C SER A 69 -18.77 11.54 10.49
N ILE A 70 -18.80 10.42 11.22
CA ILE A 70 -19.97 10.03 12.03
C ILE A 70 -20.26 11.16 13.03
N PHE A 71 -19.31 11.55 13.87
CA PHE A 71 -19.57 12.65 14.82
C PHE A 71 -20.00 13.94 14.13
N HIS A 72 -19.46 14.28 12.96
CA HIS A 72 -19.85 15.45 12.19
C HIS A 72 -21.33 15.39 11.78
N LEU A 73 -21.79 14.25 11.24
CA LEU A 73 -23.17 14.03 10.85
C LEU A 73 -24.12 14.03 12.06
N PHE A 74 -23.74 13.32 13.12
CA PHE A 74 -24.59 13.01 14.28
C PHE A 74 -24.52 14.05 15.42
N SER A 75 -23.52 14.93 15.47
CA SER A 75 -23.43 15.98 16.51
C SER A 75 -23.72 17.39 15.97
N ILE A 76 -23.24 17.71 14.76
CA ILE A 76 -23.35 19.07 14.20
C ILE A 76 -24.66 19.23 13.42
N ASN A 77 -25.10 18.18 12.72
CA ASN A 77 -26.23 18.22 11.79
C ASN A 77 -27.42 17.32 12.17
N TRP A 78 -27.45 16.75 13.38
CA TRP A 78 -28.45 15.76 13.81
C TRP A 78 -29.92 16.16 13.63
N LYS A 79 -30.26 17.39 14.04
CA LYS A 79 -31.63 17.90 13.91
C LYS A 79 -32.01 18.07 12.44
N ALA A 80 -31.10 18.57 11.61
CA ALA A 80 -31.31 18.73 10.18
C ALA A 80 -31.44 17.37 9.48
N PHE A 81 -30.61 16.39 9.85
CA PHE A 81 -30.65 15.03 9.31
C PHE A 81 -31.99 14.33 9.59
N TRP A 82 -32.47 14.33 10.84
CA TRP A 82 -33.77 13.73 11.15
C TRP A 82 -34.95 14.54 10.65
N SER A 83 -34.87 15.87 10.64
CA SER A 83 -35.88 16.70 10.01
C SER A 83 -36.00 16.37 8.52
N TYR A 84 -34.87 16.19 7.84
CA TYR A 84 -34.81 15.76 6.45
C TYR A 84 -35.45 14.37 6.25
N ILE A 85 -35.06 13.36 7.04
CA ILE A 85 -35.64 12.02 6.94
C ILE A 85 -37.16 12.02 7.25
N ARG A 86 -37.60 12.71 8.31
CA ARG A 86 -39.02 12.75 8.70
C ARG A 86 -39.89 13.54 7.72
N ALA A 87 -39.42 14.70 7.24
CA ALA A 87 -40.10 15.46 6.21
C ALA A 87 -40.23 14.64 4.93
N LYS A 88 -39.19 13.87 4.61
CA LYS A 88 -39.15 13.01 3.44
C LYS A 88 -40.09 11.80 3.52
N ALA A 89 -40.20 11.18 4.70
CA ALA A 89 -41.10 10.06 4.93
C ALA A 89 -42.58 10.43 4.75
N ARG A 90 -42.92 11.73 4.86
CA ARG A 90 -44.30 12.23 4.77
C ARG A 90 -44.62 13.02 3.50
N GLY A 91 -43.63 13.57 2.77
CA GLY A 91 -43.88 14.58 1.74
C GLY A 91 -43.12 14.48 0.40
N GLY A 92 -42.36 13.41 0.13
CA GLY A 92 -41.62 13.32 -1.15
C GLY A 92 -40.23 13.98 -1.12
N LEU A 93 -39.38 13.71 -2.14
CA LEU A 93 -37.95 14.10 -2.14
C LEU A 93 -37.89 15.58 -2.53
N SER A 94 -37.29 16.43 -1.71
CA SER A 94 -37.22 17.87 -1.98
C SER A 94 -36.28 18.22 -3.14
N ARG A 95 -35.35 17.31 -3.46
CA ARG A 95 -34.32 17.42 -4.51
C ARG A 95 -34.15 16.07 -5.23
N PRO A 96 -35.18 15.59 -5.95
CA PRO A 96 -35.18 14.29 -6.61
C PRO A 96 -34.09 14.19 -7.66
N PHE A 97 -33.87 15.27 -8.40
CA PHE A 97 -32.87 15.30 -9.46
C PHE A 97 -31.45 15.11 -8.91
N GLU A 98 -31.05 15.87 -7.89
CA GLU A 98 -29.70 15.80 -7.33
C GLU A 98 -29.41 14.43 -6.70
N ILE A 99 -30.41 13.82 -6.06
CA ILE A 99 -30.27 12.48 -5.49
C ILE A 99 -30.20 11.42 -6.58
N THR A 100 -31.05 11.50 -7.59
CA THR A 100 -30.94 10.61 -8.74
C THR A 100 -29.60 10.78 -9.45
N ALA A 101 -29.10 12.01 -9.60
CA ALA A 101 -27.82 12.30 -10.24
C ALA A 101 -26.64 11.71 -9.45
N ILE A 102 -26.58 11.87 -8.13
CA ILE A 102 -25.48 11.29 -7.33
C ILE A 102 -25.56 9.76 -7.27
N LEU A 103 -26.76 9.18 -7.26
CA LEU A 103 -26.95 7.73 -7.34
C LEU A 103 -26.51 7.19 -8.70
N LEU A 104 -26.89 7.84 -9.80
CA LEU A 104 -26.44 7.48 -11.14
C LEU A 104 -24.93 7.65 -11.29
N LEU A 105 -24.35 8.73 -10.79
CA LEU A 105 -22.90 8.94 -10.83
C LEU A 105 -22.16 7.85 -10.04
N SER A 106 -22.66 7.49 -8.86
CA SER A 106 -22.10 6.42 -8.04
C SER A 106 -22.19 5.06 -8.76
N LEU A 107 -23.34 4.79 -9.40
CA LEU A 107 -23.56 3.58 -10.17
C LEU A 107 -22.65 3.52 -11.40
N ILE A 108 -22.54 4.61 -12.17
CA ILE A 108 -21.68 4.72 -13.35
C ILE A 108 -20.22 4.52 -12.95
N THR A 109 -19.79 5.15 -11.85
CA THR A 109 -18.41 5.03 -11.36
C THR A 109 -18.11 3.60 -10.93
N GLY A 110 -19.00 2.99 -10.14
CA GLY A 110 -18.85 1.59 -9.70
C GLY A 110 -18.89 0.59 -10.86
N ALA A 111 -19.88 0.72 -11.75
CA ALA A 111 -20.02 -0.15 -12.92
C ALA A 111 -18.87 0.04 -13.91
N GLY A 112 -18.44 1.28 -14.18
CA GLY A 112 -17.33 1.56 -15.08
C GLY A 112 -15.99 1.05 -14.55
N THR A 113 -15.76 1.14 -13.23
CA THR A 113 -14.59 0.52 -12.58
C THR A 113 -14.64 -1.01 -12.70
N TYR A 114 -15.78 -1.63 -12.39
CA TYR A 114 -15.95 -3.09 -12.47
C TYR A 114 -15.82 -3.64 -13.89
N LEU A 115 -16.42 -2.96 -14.87
CA LEU A 115 -16.39 -3.32 -16.29
C LEU A 115 -15.10 -2.87 -17.00
N LYS A 116 -14.19 -2.19 -16.28
CA LYS A 116 -12.91 -1.66 -16.80
C LYS A 116 -13.10 -0.77 -18.04
N THR A 117 -14.07 0.13 -18.00
CA THR A 117 -14.31 1.08 -19.10
C THR A 117 -13.53 2.37 -18.92
N THR A 118 -13.18 3.05 -20.03
CA THR A 118 -12.56 4.38 -20.00
C THR A 118 -13.55 5.40 -19.41
N PRO A 119 -13.11 6.34 -18.56
CA PRO A 119 -11.73 6.63 -18.14
C PRO A 119 -11.23 5.84 -16.91
N PHE A 120 -12.07 4.99 -16.30
CA PHE A 120 -11.72 4.29 -15.06
C PHE A 120 -10.58 3.29 -15.25
N SER A 121 -10.57 2.55 -16.36
CA SER A 121 -9.47 1.64 -16.69
C SER A 121 -8.12 2.35 -16.80
N SER A 122 -8.07 3.55 -17.37
CA SER A 122 -6.81 4.29 -17.54
C SER A 122 -6.09 4.58 -16.21
N ILE A 123 -6.84 4.83 -15.14
CA ILE A 123 -6.28 5.02 -13.79
C ILE A 123 -5.79 3.68 -13.23
N ILE A 124 -6.53 2.60 -13.45
CA ILE A 124 -6.14 1.26 -12.96
C ILE A 124 -4.88 0.78 -13.69
N ASP A 125 -4.91 0.82 -15.03
CA ASP A 125 -3.82 0.39 -15.89
C ASP A 125 -2.53 1.18 -15.63
N PHE A 126 -2.62 2.48 -15.30
CA PHE A 126 -1.44 3.24 -14.88
C PHE A 126 -0.81 2.69 -13.60
N GLY A 127 -1.63 2.37 -12.60
CA GLY A 127 -1.17 1.78 -11.34
C GLY A 127 -0.55 0.40 -11.53
N ASP A 128 -1.17 -0.42 -12.40
CA ASP A 128 -0.68 -1.76 -12.74
C ASP A 128 0.67 -1.68 -13.49
N ASN A 129 0.76 -0.83 -14.52
CA ASN A 129 2.01 -0.61 -15.27
C ASN A 129 3.14 -0.08 -14.37
N LEU A 130 2.81 0.83 -13.44
CA LEU A 130 3.79 1.33 -12.48
C LEU A 130 4.26 0.19 -11.56
N SER A 131 3.33 -0.61 -11.04
CA SER A 131 3.64 -1.79 -10.21
C SER A 131 4.55 -2.78 -10.95
N ASP A 132 4.24 -3.09 -12.21
CA ASP A 132 5.04 -3.98 -13.06
C ASP A 132 6.44 -3.43 -13.34
N SER A 133 6.57 -2.11 -13.52
CA SER A 133 7.87 -1.47 -13.76
C SER A 133 8.86 -1.66 -12.60
N TRP A 134 8.35 -1.71 -11.37
CA TRP A 134 9.15 -2.00 -10.18
C TRP A 134 9.65 -3.43 -10.14
N GLU A 135 8.88 -4.38 -10.68
CA GLU A 135 9.22 -5.80 -10.72
C GLU A 135 10.14 -6.16 -11.88
N GLN A 136 10.05 -5.45 -13.01
CA GLN A 136 10.92 -5.64 -14.17
C GLN A 136 12.31 -5.00 -13.98
N GLY A 137 12.45 -4.09 -13.01
CA GLY A 137 13.76 -3.58 -12.60
C GLY A 137 14.65 -4.67 -11.98
N GLN A 138 15.96 -4.42 -11.88
CA GLN A 138 16.91 -5.32 -11.20
C GLN A 138 16.64 -5.48 -9.68
N ASN A 139 15.59 -4.83 -9.19
CA ASN A 139 15.29 -4.63 -7.77
C ASN A 139 14.27 -5.65 -7.23
N ALA A 140 13.94 -6.69 -7.99
CA ALA A 140 13.02 -7.73 -7.53
C ALA A 140 13.78 -8.79 -6.70
N PRO A 141 13.24 -9.22 -5.54
CA PRO A 141 13.85 -10.30 -4.79
C PRO A 141 13.78 -11.64 -5.58
N PRO A 142 14.76 -12.54 -5.43
CA PRO A 142 14.78 -13.84 -6.12
C PRO A 142 13.50 -14.66 -5.94
N VAL A 143 12.96 -14.63 -4.72
CA VAL A 143 11.64 -15.16 -4.38
C VAL A 143 10.92 -14.20 -3.42
N PRO A 144 9.58 -14.22 -3.34
CA PRO A 144 8.87 -13.41 -2.35
C PRO A 144 9.40 -13.65 -0.94
N HIS A 145 9.55 -12.58 -0.16
CA HIS A 145 10.02 -12.62 1.22
C HIS A 145 11.45 -13.14 1.42
N THR A 146 12.33 -12.99 0.41
CA THR A 146 13.76 -13.33 0.55
C THR A 146 14.41 -12.57 1.71
N GLU A 147 13.98 -11.33 1.98
CA GLU A 147 14.45 -10.53 3.11
C GLU A 147 14.26 -11.22 4.46
N ARG A 148 13.23 -12.07 4.59
CA ARG A 148 12.90 -12.77 5.83
C ARG A 148 13.61 -14.12 5.99
N MET A 149 14.34 -14.56 4.97
CA MET A 149 15.09 -15.81 5.04
C MET A 149 16.37 -15.61 5.84
N THR A 150 16.75 -16.62 6.60
CA THR A 150 18.05 -16.66 7.29
C THR A 150 19.19 -16.87 6.30
N LEU A 151 20.40 -16.46 6.66
CA LEU A 151 21.57 -16.73 5.82
C LEU A 151 21.75 -18.23 5.54
N ARG A 152 21.42 -19.09 6.52
CA ARG A 152 21.37 -20.54 6.35
C ARG A 152 20.38 -20.99 5.28
N GLU A 153 19.15 -20.48 5.32
CA GLU A 153 18.12 -20.80 4.32
C GLU A 153 18.52 -20.31 2.92
N ILE A 154 19.16 -19.14 2.83
CA ILE A 154 19.72 -18.62 1.58
C ILE A 154 20.78 -19.57 1.02
N ALA A 155 21.72 -20.04 1.85
CA ALA A 155 22.75 -20.99 1.43
C ALA A 155 22.11 -22.28 0.87
N ILE A 156 21.22 -22.90 1.65
CA ILE A 156 20.56 -24.16 1.28
C ILE A 156 19.76 -24.02 -0.02
N ARG A 157 19.07 -22.88 -0.22
CA ARG A 157 18.15 -22.70 -1.34
C ARG A 157 18.82 -22.17 -2.61
N PHE A 158 19.79 -21.28 -2.49
CA PHE A 158 20.34 -20.52 -3.61
C PHE A 158 21.83 -20.77 -3.86
N SER A 159 22.57 -21.37 -2.93
CA SER A 159 23.96 -21.77 -3.14
C SER A 159 24.28 -23.08 -2.41
N PRO A 160 23.68 -24.22 -2.82
CA PRO A 160 23.84 -25.49 -2.12
C PRO A 160 25.29 -26.01 -2.11
N GLU A 161 26.13 -25.53 -3.02
CA GLU A 161 27.57 -25.78 -3.08
C GLU A 161 28.41 -24.99 -2.06
N THR A 162 27.87 -23.93 -1.46
CA THR A 162 28.58 -23.07 -0.49
C THR A 162 28.02 -23.28 0.92
N SER A 163 28.87 -23.46 1.93
CA SER A 163 28.36 -23.58 3.31
C SER A 163 27.81 -22.23 3.84
N PRO A 164 26.83 -22.24 4.75
CA PRO A 164 26.35 -21.01 5.40
C PRO A 164 27.47 -20.17 6.04
N GLU A 165 28.47 -20.82 6.62
CA GLU A 165 29.62 -20.19 7.28
C GLU A 165 30.57 -19.54 6.26
N GLU A 166 30.70 -20.11 5.07
CA GLU A 166 31.47 -19.48 4.00
C GLU A 166 30.76 -18.22 3.47
N LEU A 167 29.44 -18.26 3.31
CA LEU A 167 28.65 -17.07 2.97
C LEU A 167 28.73 -16.00 4.07
N GLN A 168 28.75 -16.41 5.34
CA GLN A 168 29.00 -15.49 6.45
C GLN A 168 30.36 -14.80 6.29
N GLY A 169 31.41 -15.57 6.02
CA GLY A 169 32.76 -15.03 5.79
C GLY A 169 32.83 -14.07 4.60
N LYS A 170 32.04 -14.28 3.54
CA LYS A 170 31.92 -13.32 2.42
C LYS A 170 31.32 -11.99 2.88
N LEU A 171 30.24 -12.03 3.66
CA LEU A 171 29.61 -10.83 4.21
C LEU A 171 30.57 -10.06 5.13
N GLU A 172 31.25 -10.75 6.04
CA GLU A 172 32.21 -10.12 6.95
C GLU A 172 33.37 -9.45 6.21
N LYS A 173 33.92 -10.13 5.18
CA LYS A 173 34.95 -9.55 4.29
C LYS A 173 34.45 -8.32 3.52
N SER A 174 33.16 -8.25 3.23
CA SER A 174 32.53 -7.09 2.59
C SER A 174 32.17 -5.96 3.58
N GLY A 175 32.57 -6.09 4.86
CA GLY A 175 32.32 -5.09 5.90
C GLY A 175 30.92 -5.17 6.51
N VAL A 176 30.19 -6.26 6.32
CA VAL A 176 28.86 -6.48 6.93
C VAL A 176 29.02 -7.21 8.26
N SER A 177 28.54 -6.61 9.35
CA SER A 177 28.50 -7.23 10.67
C SER A 177 27.36 -8.23 10.76
N ILE A 178 27.69 -9.48 11.04
CA ILE A 178 26.76 -10.58 11.25
C ILE A 178 27.13 -11.31 12.55
N LEU A 179 26.13 -11.76 13.30
CA LEU A 179 26.27 -12.44 14.58
C LEU A 179 26.05 -13.95 14.47
N SER A 180 25.15 -14.36 13.56
CA SER A 180 24.80 -15.76 13.35
C SER A 180 24.26 -15.97 11.94
N ILE A 181 24.47 -17.17 11.39
CA ILE A 181 23.87 -17.66 10.15
C ILE A 181 22.34 -17.85 10.24
N ASP A 182 21.78 -17.83 11.45
CA ASP A 182 20.33 -17.90 11.68
C ASP A 182 19.68 -16.50 11.73
N GLN A 183 20.43 -15.42 11.51
CA GLN A 183 19.85 -14.09 11.30
C GLN A 183 19.23 -13.98 9.92
N THR A 184 18.10 -13.27 9.84
CA THR A 184 17.47 -12.94 8.56
C THR A 184 18.30 -11.92 7.78
N ILE A 185 18.16 -11.92 6.45
CA ILE A 185 18.80 -10.91 5.60
C ILE A 185 18.33 -9.50 5.98
N GLU A 186 17.05 -9.34 6.35
CA GLU A 186 16.46 -8.09 6.86
C GLU A 186 17.16 -7.62 8.15
N ASP A 187 17.33 -8.50 9.15
CA ASP A 187 17.99 -8.13 10.40
C ASP A 187 19.45 -7.72 10.19
N ILE A 188 20.16 -8.44 9.31
CA ILE A 188 21.53 -8.11 8.92
C ILE A 188 21.54 -6.74 8.23
N ALA A 189 20.61 -6.49 7.31
CA ALA A 189 20.51 -5.23 6.57
C ALA A 189 20.27 -4.04 7.51
N VAL A 190 19.29 -4.14 8.42
CA VAL A 190 18.97 -3.11 9.41
C VAL A 190 20.18 -2.79 10.29
N LYS A 191 20.86 -3.80 10.83
CA LYS A 191 22.03 -3.60 11.69
C LYS A 191 23.18 -2.88 10.98
N ASN A 192 23.27 -3.04 9.67
CA ASN A 192 24.35 -2.48 8.85
C ASN A 192 23.94 -1.21 8.09
N ASN A 193 22.73 -0.67 8.29
CA ASN A 193 22.17 0.44 7.51
C ASN A 193 22.21 0.19 5.99
N LEU A 194 21.82 -1.03 5.59
CA LEU A 194 21.74 -1.46 4.20
C LEU A 194 20.32 -1.93 3.89
N SER A 195 20.00 -2.08 2.60
CA SER A 195 18.82 -2.83 2.16
C SER A 195 19.10 -4.33 2.12
N ALA A 196 18.05 -5.15 2.21
CA ALA A 196 18.17 -6.61 2.08
C ALA A 196 18.78 -7.00 0.72
N GLU A 197 18.43 -6.28 -0.34
CA GLU A 197 19.05 -6.36 -1.65
C GLU A 197 20.57 -6.18 -1.61
N ASN A 198 21.05 -5.13 -0.94
CA ASN A 198 22.48 -4.84 -0.86
C ASN A 198 23.24 -5.93 -0.08
N VAL A 199 22.64 -6.48 0.97
CA VAL A 199 23.23 -7.62 1.70
C VAL A 199 23.29 -8.84 0.80
N TYR A 200 22.20 -9.16 0.10
CA TYR A 200 22.13 -10.32 -0.79
C TYR A 200 23.14 -10.23 -1.94
N ASN A 201 23.27 -9.06 -2.57
CA ASN A 201 24.21 -8.85 -3.67
C ASN A 201 25.68 -9.05 -3.24
N ARG A 202 26.00 -8.82 -1.96
CA ARG A 202 27.35 -9.06 -1.41
C ARG A 202 27.67 -10.53 -1.15
N LEU A 203 26.67 -11.42 -1.17
CA LEU A 203 26.90 -12.86 -1.09
C LEU A 203 27.54 -13.41 -2.37
N ASP A 204 27.44 -12.65 -3.47
CA ASP A 204 27.94 -13.04 -4.80
C ASP A 204 27.46 -14.43 -5.21
N ILE A 205 26.18 -14.71 -4.91
CA ILE A 205 25.52 -15.94 -5.31
C ILE A 205 25.13 -15.78 -6.77
N VAL A 206 25.69 -16.63 -7.62
CA VAL A 206 25.30 -16.71 -9.04
C VAL A 206 23.89 -17.27 -9.10
N THR A 207 22.89 -16.40 -9.00
CA THR A 207 21.50 -16.83 -9.12
C THR A 207 21.25 -17.24 -10.56
N ALA A 208 20.86 -18.50 -10.78
CA ALA A 208 20.47 -19.05 -12.09
C ALA A 208 19.13 -18.49 -12.62
N THR A 209 18.86 -17.21 -12.40
CA THR A 209 17.59 -16.53 -12.72
C THR A 209 17.79 -15.41 -13.74
N LYS A 210 18.67 -15.63 -14.74
CA LYS A 210 18.81 -14.77 -15.94
C LYS A 210 18.29 -15.43 -17.22
N THR A 211 17.25 -16.25 -17.14
CA THR A 211 16.49 -16.64 -18.34
C THR A 211 15.05 -16.18 -18.21
N GLY A 212 14.72 -15.12 -18.96
CA GLY A 212 13.36 -14.64 -19.10
C GLY A 212 12.43 -15.75 -19.56
N ARG A 213 11.37 -15.99 -18.79
CA ARG A 213 10.24 -16.79 -19.22
C ARG A 213 9.12 -15.82 -19.61
N GLY A 214 9.32 -15.18 -20.74
CA GLY A 214 8.23 -14.56 -21.49
C GLY A 214 7.26 -15.63 -21.98
N GLY A 215 5.97 -15.34 -21.93
CA GLY A 215 4.93 -16.21 -22.50
C GLY A 215 3.69 -16.41 -21.65
N GLY A 216 3.20 -15.38 -20.95
CA GLY A 216 1.82 -15.33 -20.49
C GLY A 216 0.88 -15.09 -21.68
N GLY A 217 0.64 -16.12 -22.48
CA GLY A 217 -0.33 -16.09 -23.57
C GLY A 217 -1.74 -15.96 -23.00
N GLY A 218 -2.31 -14.76 -23.09
CA GLY A 218 -3.74 -14.52 -22.93
C GLY A 218 -4.53 -15.30 -23.96
N GLY A 219 -5.10 -16.43 -23.54
CA GLY A 219 -6.05 -17.22 -24.30
C GLY A 219 -7.47 -16.83 -23.89
N GLY A 220 -8.12 -15.99 -24.69
CA GLY A 220 -9.48 -15.50 -24.48
C GLY A 220 -10.50 -16.62 -24.34
N GLY A 221 -11.27 -16.57 -23.25
CA GLY A 221 -12.45 -17.39 -23.05
C GLY A 221 -13.58 -16.96 -23.98
N LYS A 222 -13.62 -17.52 -25.19
CA LYS A 222 -14.88 -17.71 -25.93
C LYS A 222 -15.59 -18.92 -25.34
N ARG A 223 -16.73 -18.72 -24.69
CA ARG A 223 -17.77 -19.75 -24.60
C ARG A 223 -19.11 -19.14 -25.00
N ASN A 224 -19.49 -19.45 -26.23
CA ASN A 224 -20.89 -19.49 -26.67
C ASN A 224 -21.60 -20.63 -25.93
N ARG A 225 -22.67 -20.31 -25.22
CA ARG A 225 -24.00 -20.95 -25.28
C ARG A 225 -24.90 -20.32 -24.24
#